data_AF-W2SI96-F1
#
_entry.id   AF-W2SI96-F1
#
_cell.length_a   1.000
_cell.length_b   1.000
_cell.length_c   1.000
_cell.angle_alpha   90.00
_cell.angle_beta   90.00
_cell.angle_gamma   90.00
#
_symmetry.space_group_name_H-M   'P 1'
#
loop_
_entity.id
_entity.type
_entity.pdbx_description
1 polymer ?
#
loop_
_entity_poly.entity_id
_entity_poly.type
_entity_poly.pdbx_seq_one_letter_code
_entity_poly.pdbx_strand_id
1 'polypeptide(L)'
;MYEGFKQADIKLKTVWVQVTSPINWNRDTKANIDFLRDILSMAKYYAVAIGFYTNVYDWTQITNGAAAEGTMLWYWNVMGGGRNGETPANFNDFRPFAKFTRPTVKQFAQVEDVCGITVNRDVYVLNKSAQLLSSAPGDSKGKLIVGSIGEGLVPELVQIV
;
A
#
# COMPACT_ATOMS: atom_id res chain seq x y z
N MET A 1 3.09 -14.01 -9.65
CA MET A 1 3.87 -12.96 -8.96
C MET A 1 4.71 -13.55 -7.82
N TYR A 2 4.13 -14.02 -6.71
CA TYR A 2 4.87 -14.54 -5.55
C TYR A 2 5.92 -15.61 -5.91
N GLU A 3 5.51 -16.64 -6.66
CA GLU A 3 6.45 -17.69 -7.10
C GLU A 3 7.60 -17.16 -7.96
N GLY A 4 7.38 -16.07 -8.72
CA GLY A 4 8.45 -15.42 -9.49
C GLY A 4 9.52 -14.79 -8.60
N PHE A 5 9.11 -14.08 -7.54
CA PHE A 5 10.07 -13.56 -6.54
C PHE A 5 10.81 -14.69 -5.84
N LYS A 6 10.09 -15.75 -5.45
CA LYS A 6 10.69 -16.91 -4.79
C LYS A 6 11.71 -17.63 -5.69
N GLN A 7 11.42 -17.80 -6.98
CA GLN A 7 12.33 -18.38 -7.96
C GLN A 7 13.58 -17.51 -8.19
N ALA A 8 13.45 -16.19 -8.07
CA ALA A 8 14.56 -15.24 -8.13
C ALA A 8 15.33 -15.09 -6.81
N ASP A 9 15.05 -15.94 -5.81
CA ASP A 9 15.62 -15.89 -4.47
C ASP A 9 15.36 -14.58 -3.69
N ILE A 10 14.24 -13.92 -4.00
CA ILE A 10 13.78 -12.69 -3.35
C ILE A 10 12.70 -13.03 -2.32
N LYS A 11 12.92 -12.60 -1.08
CA LYS A 11 11.94 -12.75 0.01
C LYS A 11 10.98 -11.57 0.02
N LEU A 12 9.75 -11.82 -0.41
CA LEU A 12 8.66 -10.84 -0.39
C LEU A 12 8.01 -10.78 1.00
N LYS A 13 7.97 -9.60 1.61
CA LYS A 13 7.35 -9.35 2.93
C LYS A 13 6.02 -8.63 2.85
N THR A 14 5.92 -7.64 1.98
CA THR A 14 4.72 -6.80 1.85
C THR A 14 4.43 -6.53 0.37
N VAL A 15 3.14 -6.52 0.02
CA VAL A 15 2.63 -6.06 -1.27
C VAL A 15 1.60 -4.97 -1.07
N TRP A 16 1.69 -3.91 -1.89
CA TRP A 16 0.67 -2.87 -1.98
C TRP A 16 -0.22 -3.14 -3.19
N VAL A 17 -1.51 -3.33 -2.97
CA VAL A 17 -2.49 -3.52 -4.04
C VAL A 17 -3.07 -2.16 -4.41
N GLN A 18 -2.94 -1.76 -5.67
CA GLN A 18 -3.54 -0.53 -6.17
C GLN A 18 -5.05 -0.71 -6.33
N VAL A 19 -5.82 -0.05 -5.47
CA VAL A 19 -7.29 0.01 -5.48
C VAL A 19 -7.69 1.45 -5.84
N THR A 20 -7.42 1.80 -7.09
CA THR A 20 -7.62 3.14 -7.65
C THR A 20 -8.22 3.04 -9.05
N SER A 21 -8.57 4.18 -9.65
CA SER A 21 -9.09 4.28 -11.00
C SER A 21 -10.35 3.42 -11.17
N PRO A 22 -11.50 3.82 -10.58
CA PRO A 22 -12.72 3.01 -10.54
C PRO A 22 -13.18 2.47 -11.90
N ILE A 23 -12.84 3.18 -12.99
CA ILE A 23 -13.11 2.75 -14.37
C ILE A 23 -12.46 1.41 -14.76
N ASN A 24 -11.36 1.03 -14.08
CA ASN A 24 -10.63 -0.21 -14.32
C ASN A 24 -11.17 -1.38 -13.48
N TRP A 25 -12.15 -1.14 -12.60
CA TRP A 25 -12.73 -2.14 -11.72
C TRP A 25 -14.08 -2.61 -12.23
N ASN A 26 -14.55 -3.77 -11.75
CA ASN A 26 -15.88 -4.23 -12.07
C ASN A 26 -16.91 -3.24 -11.49
N ARG A 27 -18.04 -3.04 -12.18
CA ARG A 27 -19.16 -2.26 -11.65
C ARG A 27 -19.83 -2.95 -10.47
N ASP A 28 -19.73 -4.28 -10.38
CA ASP A 28 -20.17 -5.04 -9.22
C ASP A 28 -19.16 -4.90 -8.07
N THR A 29 -19.51 -4.07 -7.10
CA THR A 29 -18.68 -3.82 -5.92
C THR A 29 -18.51 -5.08 -5.06
N LYS A 30 -19.45 -6.03 -5.10
CA LYS A 30 -19.32 -7.30 -4.38
C LYS A 30 -18.22 -8.16 -5.00
N ALA A 31 -18.18 -8.26 -6.32
CA ALA A 31 -17.12 -8.97 -7.04
C ALA A 31 -15.72 -8.37 -6.73
N ASN A 32 -15.63 -7.04 -6.62
CA ASN A 32 -14.38 -6.37 -6.25
C ASN A 32 -13.96 -6.70 -4.81
N ILE A 33 -14.90 -6.68 -3.86
CA ILE A 33 -14.66 -7.06 -2.46
C ILE A 33 -14.20 -8.51 -2.36
N ASP A 34 -14.86 -9.42 -3.08
CA ASP A 34 -14.53 -10.84 -3.08
C ASP A 34 -13.11 -11.07 -3.65
N PHE A 35 -12.76 -10.39 -4.75
CA PHE A 35 -11.41 -10.42 -5.31
C PHE A 35 -10.35 -9.92 -4.32
N LEU A 36 -10.59 -8.80 -3.63
CA LEU A 36 -9.67 -8.30 -2.63
C LEU A 36 -9.55 -9.25 -1.43
N ARG A 37 -10.64 -9.91 -1.03
CA ARG A 37 -10.64 -10.93 0.04
C ARG A 37 -9.78 -12.13 -0.35
N ASP A 38 -9.86 -12.58 -1.59
CA ASP A 38 -9.03 -13.69 -2.09
C ASP A 38 -7.54 -13.34 -2.05
N ILE A 39 -7.17 -12.10 -2.40
CA ILE A 39 -5.78 -11.61 -2.26
C ILE A 39 -5.33 -11.66 -0.80
N LEU A 40 -6.15 -11.14 0.13
CA LEU A 40 -5.83 -11.14 1.55
C LEU A 40 -5.65 -12.56 2.11
N SER A 41 -6.55 -13.47 1.73
CA SER A 41 -6.53 -14.87 2.15
C SER A 41 -5.25 -15.57 1.67
N MET A 42 -4.90 -15.43 0.39
CA MET A 42 -3.70 -16.05 -0.17
C MET A 42 -2.43 -15.43 0.40
N ALA A 43 -2.38 -14.11 0.59
CA ALA A 43 -1.22 -13.46 1.18
C ALA A 43 -0.97 -13.91 2.62
N LYS A 44 -2.04 -14.08 3.41
CA LYS A 44 -1.96 -14.65 4.76
C LYS A 44 -1.36 -16.05 4.75
N TYR A 45 -1.77 -16.91 3.81
CA TYR A 45 -1.20 -18.26 3.66
C TYR A 45 0.32 -18.24 3.44
N TYR A 46 0.82 -17.27 2.66
CA TYR A 46 2.25 -17.10 2.40
C TYR A 46 3.00 -16.23 3.41
N ALA A 47 2.34 -15.79 4.49
CA ALA A 47 2.88 -14.83 5.46
C ALA A 47 3.40 -13.53 4.80
N VAL A 48 2.69 -13.05 3.78
CA VAL A 48 2.94 -11.77 3.11
C VAL A 48 1.90 -10.76 3.60
N ALA A 49 2.35 -9.59 4.05
CA ALA A 49 1.47 -8.50 4.42
C ALA A 49 0.89 -7.81 3.19
N ILE A 50 -0.38 -7.38 3.27
CA ILE A 50 -1.04 -6.60 2.23
C ILE A 50 -1.38 -5.21 2.78
N GLY A 51 -1.11 -4.19 1.97
CA GLY A 51 -1.69 -2.85 2.13
C GLY A 51 -2.44 -2.42 0.87
N PHE A 52 -3.34 -1.46 1.02
CA PHE A 52 -4.09 -0.88 -0.10
C PHE A 52 -3.58 0.51 -0.45
N TYR A 53 -3.31 0.72 -1.74
CA TYR A 53 -3.07 2.03 -2.32
C TYR A 53 -4.38 2.58 -2.89
N THR A 54 -4.98 3.57 -2.23
CA THR A 54 -6.34 4.06 -2.57
C THR A 54 -6.59 5.45 -2.00
N ASN A 55 -7.80 5.99 -2.15
CA ASN A 55 -8.29 7.10 -1.35
C ASN A 55 -9.77 6.87 -1.05
N VAL A 56 -10.40 7.75 -0.26
CA VAL A 56 -11.82 7.59 0.10
C VAL A 56 -12.74 7.54 -1.13
N TYR A 57 -12.44 8.34 -2.16
CA TYR A 57 -13.26 8.43 -3.37
C TYR A 57 -13.20 7.14 -4.21
N ASP A 58 -11.99 6.64 -4.45
CA ASP A 58 -11.75 5.39 -5.18
C ASP A 58 -12.31 4.21 -4.40
N TRP A 59 -12.01 4.13 -3.11
CA TRP A 59 -12.48 3.04 -2.26
C TRP A 59 -14.01 2.98 -2.24
N THR A 60 -14.68 4.11 -2.00
CA THR A 60 -16.15 4.16 -1.99
C THR A 60 -16.75 3.70 -3.32
N GLN A 61 -16.18 4.06 -4.46
CA GLN A 61 -16.72 3.62 -5.75
C GLN A 61 -16.42 2.15 -6.07
N ILE A 62 -15.23 1.66 -5.70
CA ILE A 62 -14.78 0.32 -6.05
C ILE A 62 -15.42 -0.73 -5.12
N THR A 63 -15.58 -0.41 -3.83
CA THR A 63 -15.99 -1.37 -2.80
C THR A 63 -17.29 -0.99 -2.09
N ASN A 64 -17.98 0.06 -2.54
CA ASN A 64 -19.13 0.62 -1.83
C ASN A 64 -18.82 0.99 -0.36
N GLY A 65 -17.57 1.35 -0.06
CA GLY A 65 -17.16 1.74 1.29
C GLY A 65 -17.00 0.57 2.27
N ALA A 66 -16.82 -0.67 1.78
CA ALA A 66 -16.61 -1.85 2.60
C ALA A 66 -15.51 -1.62 3.65
N ALA A 67 -15.66 -2.20 4.84
CA ALA A 67 -14.69 -2.05 5.91
C ALA A 67 -13.42 -2.84 5.57
N ALA A 68 -12.25 -2.20 5.66
CA ALA A 68 -10.96 -2.84 5.50
C ALA A 68 -10.26 -2.92 6.86
N GLU A 69 -10.38 -4.05 7.52
CA GLU A 69 -9.78 -4.29 8.82
C GLU A 69 -8.42 -4.94 8.70
N GLY A 70 -7.50 -4.51 9.56
CA GLY A 70 -6.21 -5.16 9.72
C GLY A 70 -5.27 -5.01 8.53
N THR A 71 -5.49 -4.05 7.64
CA THR A 71 -4.61 -3.80 6.48
C THR A 71 -3.99 -2.43 6.56
N MET A 72 -2.84 -2.27 5.92
CA MET A 72 -2.12 -1.00 5.86
C MET A 72 -2.73 -0.10 4.79
N LEU A 73 -2.64 1.21 5.00
CA LEU A 73 -3.14 2.19 4.03
C LEU A 73 -1.99 3.04 3.48
N TRP A 74 -1.86 3.03 2.16
CA TRP A 74 -1.12 4.01 1.39
C TRP A 74 -2.13 4.89 0.69
N TYR A 75 -2.53 6.00 1.31
CA TYR A 75 -3.51 6.87 0.67
C TYR A 75 -2.84 7.86 -0.27
N TRP A 76 -3.54 8.28 -1.31
CA TRP A 76 -3.09 9.36 -2.17
C TRP A 76 -4.00 10.57 -2.04
N ASN A 77 -3.40 11.76 -1.95
CA ASN A 77 -4.12 13.02 -1.99
C ASN A 77 -3.25 14.06 -2.71
N VAL A 78 -3.61 14.39 -3.94
CA VAL A 78 -2.91 15.36 -4.79
C VAL A 78 -3.94 16.26 -5.46
N MET A 79 -3.54 17.48 -5.83
CA MET A 79 -4.39 18.41 -6.60
C MET A 79 -4.28 18.21 -8.11
N GLY A 80 -3.31 17.41 -8.57
CA GLY A 80 -3.07 17.13 -9.98
C GLY A 80 -1.71 16.47 -10.20
N GLY A 81 -1.32 16.32 -11.46
CA GLY A 81 0.03 15.88 -11.83
C GLY A 81 1.01 17.04 -11.96
N GLY A 82 2.29 16.76 -11.73
CA GLY A 82 3.39 17.72 -11.76
C GLY A 82 3.40 18.66 -10.56
N ARG A 83 4.47 19.47 -10.48
CA ARG A 83 4.86 20.21 -9.27
C ARG A 83 3.78 21.07 -8.62
N ASN A 84 2.82 21.57 -9.40
CA ASN A 84 1.73 22.40 -8.90
C ASN A 84 0.56 21.57 -8.30
N GLY A 85 0.58 20.25 -8.50
CA GLY A 85 -0.38 19.29 -7.95
C GLY A 85 0.01 18.72 -6.59
N GLU A 86 1.20 19.05 -6.07
CA GLU A 86 1.66 18.54 -4.77
C GLU A 86 0.76 19.01 -3.61
N THR A 87 0.55 18.13 -2.62
CA THR A 87 0.00 18.50 -1.31
C THR A 87 1.10 18.44 -0.24
N PRO A 88 0.89 19.01 0.96
CA PRO A 88 1.89 18.93 2.02
C PRO A 88 2.29 17.48 2.33
N ALA A 89 3.61 17.23 2.44
CA ALA A 89 4.20 15.92 2.77
C ALA A 89 4.01 15.57 4.26
N ASN A 90 2.77 15.53 4.72
CA ASN A 90 2.36 15.12 6.06
C ASN A 90 0.94 14.53 6.03
N PHE A 91 0.49 14.01 7.17
CA PHE A 91 -0.78 13.31 7.31
C PHE A 91 -1.95 14.19 7.80
N ASN A 92 -1.79 15.51 7.87
CA ASN A 92 -2.78 16.41 8.50
C ASN A 92 -4.11 16.47 7.72
N ASP A 93 -4.08 16.12 6.43
CA ASP A 93 -5.24 16.06 5.55
C ASP A 93 -5.95 14.70 5.58
N PHE A 94 -5.40 13.70 6.28
CA PHE A 94 -6.03 12.39 6.37
C PHE A 94 -7.39 12.50 7.08
N ARG A 95 -8.37 11.75 6.56
CA ARG A 95 -9.70 11.58 7.15
C ARG A 95 -9.99 10.08 7.22
N PRO A 96 -10.37 9.53 8.40
CA PRO A 96 -10.69 8.11 8.51
C PRO A 96 -11.80 7.67 7.56
N PHE A 97 -11.64 6.50 6.95
CA PHE A 97 -12.65 5.84 6.10
C PHE A 97 -12.46 4.33 6.15
N ALA A 98 -13.51 3.54 5.89
CA ALA A 98 -13.41 2.08 5.78
C ALA A 98 -12.65 1.39 6.94
N LYS A 99 -12.78 1.91 8.17
CA LYS A 99 -12.02 1.51 9.38
C LYS A 99 -10.51 1.80 9.38
N PHE A 100 -9.96 2.41 8.33
CA PHE A 100 -8.65 3.05 8.41
C PHE A 100 -8.70 4.26 9.32
N THR A 101 -8.10 4.13 10.50
CA THR A 101 -7.98 5.23 11.47
C THR A 101 -6.67 6.00 11.34
N ARG A 102 -5.65 5.39 10.72
CA ARG A 102 -4.32 5.97 10.50
C ARG A 102 -3.71 5.45 9.19
N PRO A 103 -3.06 6.29 8.37
CA PRO A 103 -2.32 5.84 7.21
C PRO A 103 -0.89 5.39 7.58
N THR A 104 -0.33 4.51 6.76
CA THR A 104 1.09 4.10 6.82
C THR A 104 1.94 4.95 5.88
N VAL A 105 1.41 5.22 4.69
CA VAL A 105 2.06 5.98 3.61
C VAL A 105 1.05 6.98 3.04
N LYS A 106 1.55 8.14 2.60
CA LYS A 106 0.81 9.10 1.79
C LYS A 106 1.57 9.38 0.51
N GLN A 107 0.91 9.27 -0.63
CA GLN A 107 1.39 9.87 -1.87
C GLN A 107 0.91 11.32 -1.95
N PHE A 108 1.87 12.25 -1.93
CA PHE A 108 1.60 13.69 -1.91
C PHE A 108 1.97 14.38 -3.23
N ALA A 109 2.65 13.68 -4.15
CA ALA A 109 2.97 14.17 -5.49
C ALA A 109 2.86 13.05 -6.54
N GLN A 110 2.47 13.40 -7.76
CA GLN A 110 2.32 12.49 -8.89
C GLN A 110 2.90 13.10 -10.16
N VAL A 111 3.53 12.29 -11.01
CA VAL A 111 4.02 12.74 -12.33
C VAL A 111 5.00 13.93 -12.19
N GLU A 112 5.88 13.88 -11.19
CA GLU A 112 6.93 14.87 -10.97
C GLU A 112 8.13 14.57 -11.86
N ASP A 113 8.75 15.60 -12.45
CA ASP A 113 10.07 15.47 -13.05
C ASP A 113 11.14 15.75 -12.00
N VAL A 114 11.90 14.72 -11.64
CA VAL A 114 13.05 14.84 -10.73
C VAL A 114 14.26 14.28 -11.45
N CYS A 115 15.23 15.16 -11.73
CA CYS A 115 16.46 14.81 -12.43
C CYS A 115 16.22 14.11 -13.79
N GLY A 116 15.17 14.51 -14.53
CA GLY A 116 14.82 13.93 -15.84
C GLY A 116 14.09 12.59 -15.78
N ILE A 117 13.60 12.19 -14.59
CA ILE A 117 12.82 10.98 -14.39
C ILE A 117 11.45 11.35 -13.83
N THR A 118 10.40 10.79 -14.41
CA THR A 118 9.05 10.92 -13.88
C THR A 118 8.86 10.03 -12.65
N VAL A 119 8.52 10.64 -11.52
CA VAL A 119 8.34 9.95 -10.22
C VAL A 119 7.05 10.35 -9.54
N ASN A 120 6.56 9.47 -8.66
CA ASN A 120 5.63 9.83 -7.60
C ASN A 120 6.42 10.03 -6.30
N ARG A 121 5.90 10.85 -5.38
CA ARG A 121 6.58 11.12 -4.11
C ARG A 121 5.67 10.83 -2.93
N ASP A 122 6.28 10.20 -1.93
CA ASP A 122 5.59 9.66 -0.77
C ASP A 122 6.21 10.15 0.54
N VAL A 123 5.37 10.25 1.56
CA VAL A 123 5.79 10.39 2.96
C VAL A 123 5.26 9.19 3.75
N TYR A 124 6.09 8.63 4.61
CA TYR A 124 5.75 7.46 5.41
C TYR A 124 6.34 7.57 6.81
N VAL A 125 5.71 6.89 7.77
CA VAL A 125 6.22 6.85 9.15
C VAL A 125 7.35 5.82 9.22
N LEU A 126 8.54 6.28 9.61
CA LEU A 126 9.62 5.40 10.05
C LEU A 126 9.54 5.22 11.57
N ASN A 127 9.31 4.00 12.05
CA ASN A 127 9.52 3.70 13.46
C ASN A 127 11.02 3.87 13.76
N LYS A 128 11.38 4.58 14.85
CA LYS A 128 12.76 4.94 15.20
C LYS A 128 13.72 3.73 15.30
N SER A 129 13.21 2.52 15.50
CA SER A 129 13.98 1.27 15.47
C SER A 129 14.52 0.91 14.07
N ALA A 130 13.98 1.52 13.00
CA ALA A 130 14.39 1.32 11.61
C ALA A 130 15.55 2.23 11.16
N GLN A 131 16.10 3.07 12.06
CA GLN A 131 17.33 3.83 11.78
C GLN A 131 18.56 2.95 11.52
N LEU A 132 18.45 1.62 11.65
CA LEU A 132 19.54 0.66 11.42
C LEU A 132 19.54 -0.04 10.05
N LEU A 133 18.69 0.32 9.08
CA LEU A 133 18.59 -0.40 7.80
C LEU A 133 18.81 0.47 6.55
N SER A 134 19.91 1.22 6.53
CA SER A 134 20.56 1.61 5.26
C SER A 134 21.52 0.53 4.75
N SER A 135 21.69 -0.58 5.47
CA SER A 135 22.34 -1.79 4.99
C SER A 135 21.34 -2.65 4.21
N ALA A 136 21.73 -3.07 3.00
CA ALA A 136 20.95 -3.95 2.14
C ALA A 136 20.35 -5.11 2.96
N PRO A 137 19.02 -5.37 2.88
CA PRO A 137 18.38 -6.34 3.73
C PRO A 137 18.64 -7.73 3.15
N GLY A 138 19.85 -8.24 3.38
CA GLY A 138 20.19 -9.64 3.23
C GLY A 138 19.70 -10.40 4.46
N ASP A 139 18.97 -11.50 4.29
CA ASP A 139 18.82 -12.44 5.40
C ASP A 139 20.19 -13.07 5.75
N SER A 140 20.26 -13.87 6.82
CA SER A 140 21.50 -14.56 7.23
C SER A 140 22.08 -15.52 6.17
N LYS A 141 21.40 -15.67 5.01
CA LYS A 141 21.81 -16.45 3.84
C LYS A 141 22.03 -15.59 2.58
N GLY A 142 21.97 -14.26 2.69
CA GLY A 142 22.22 -13.33 1.57
C GLY A 142 21.02 -13.07 0.65
N LYS A 143 19.82 -13.53 1.00
CA LYS A 143 18.62 -13.29 0.17
C LYS A 143 18.18 -11.84 0.23
N LEU A 144 17.88 -11.25 -0.93
CA LEU A 144 17.29 -9.91 -1.00
C LEU A 144 15.88 -9.93 -0.40
N ILE A 145 15.64 -9.10 0.62
CA ILE A 145 14.31 -8.91 1.22
C ILE A 145 13.68 -7.65 0.63
N VAL A 146 12.41 -7.75 0.22
CA VAL A 146 11.64 -6.62 -0.30
C VAL A 146 10.33 -6.45 0.48
N GLY A 147 9.90 -5.20 0.65
CA GLY A 147 8.63 -4.88 1.34
C GLY A 147 8.75 -4.77 2.86
N SER A 148 9.87 -4.29 3.41
CA SER A 148 10.03 -4.08 4.86
C SER A 148 9.29 -2.85 5.40
N ILE A 149 8.75 -1.98 4.55
CA ILE A 149 7.84 -0.91 4.98
C ILE A 149 6.53 -1.56 5.45
N GLY A 150 6.17 -1.37 6.72
CA GLY A 150 5.01 -2.02 7.35
C GLY A 150 5.34 -3.26 8.20
N GLU A 151 6.60 -3.67 8.24
CA GLU A 151 7.07 -4.79 9.06
C GLU A 151 6.84 -4.48 10.56
N GLY A 152 5.95 -5.23 11.21
CA GLY A 152 5.51 -5.02 12.60
C GLY A 152 4.09 -4.45 12.77
N LEU A 153 3.42 -4.05 11.68
CA LEU A 153 2.01 -3.64 11.69
C LEU A 153 1.06 -4.75 11.22
N VAL A 154 1.54 -5.99 11.10
CA VAL A 154 0.74 -7.14 10.63
C VAL A 154 -0.31 -7.49 11.70
N PRO A 155 -1.59 -7.22 11.46
CA PRO A 155 -2.64 -7.55 12.42
C PRO A 155 -2.94 -9.04 12.29
N GLU A 156 -3.22 -9.71 13.41
CA GLU A 156 -3.56 -11.14 13.42
C GLU A 156 -4.84 -11.46 12.61
N LEU A 157 -5.65 -10.44 12.34
CA LEU A 157 -6.94 -10.50 11.65
C LEU A 157 -6.98 -9.43 10.54
N VAL A 158 -6.89 -9.86 9.27
CA VAL A 158 -7.01 -9.00 8.09
C VAL A 158 -8.20 -9.47 7.24
N GLN A 159 -9.15 -8.58 6.98
CA GLN A 159 -10.37 -8.91 6.23
C GLN A 159 -11.07 -7.67 5.67
N ILE A 160 -11.85 -7.88 4.60
CA ILE A 160 -12.79 -6.88 4.08
C ILE A 160 -14.22 -7.39 4.31
N VAL A 161 -15.05 -6.57 4.97
CA VAL A 161 -16.43 -6.87 5.40
C VAL A 161 -17.41 -5.85 4.85
#